data_AF-A0A3S7KRJ3-F1
#
_entry.id   AF-A0A3S7KRJ3-F1
#
_cell.length_a   1.000
_cell.length_b   1.000
_cell.length_c   1.000
_cell.angle_alpha   90.00
_cell.angle_beta   90.00
_cell.angle_gamma   90.00
#
_symmetry.space_group_name_H-M   'P 1'
#
loop_
_entity.id
_entity.type
_entity.pdbx_description
1 polymer ?
#
loop_
_entity_poly.entity_id
_entity_poly.type
_entity_poly.pdbx_seq_one_letter_code
_entity_poly.pdbx_strand_id
1 'polypeptide(L)' 'MTLIRALPPIDPDQRPRNPGVREQLQALEAVAREEIEELRQLADARPAPPVLAVELLGMAWDLGLDGEAL' A
#
# COMPACT_ATOMS: atom_id res chain seq x y z
N MET A 1 -13.37 -5.54 -0.25
CA MET A 1 -12.48 -4.72 0.60
C MET A 1 -11.06 -5.24 0.44
N THR A 2 -10.24 -4.62 -0.41
CA THR A 2 -8.81 -4.92 -0.45
C THR A 2 -8.17 -4.09 0.66
N LEU A 3 -7.99 -4.72 1.82
CA LEU A 3 -7.33 -4.08 2.96
C LEU A 3 -5.88 -3.87 2.59
N ILE A 4 -5.44 -2.61 2.47
CA ILE A 4 -4.01 -2.28 2.49
C ILE A 4 -3.49 -2.82 3.82
N ARG A 5 -2.75 -3.93 3.76
CA ARG A 5 -2.23 -4.60 4.94
C ARG A 5 -1.09 -3.75 5.49
N ALA A 6 -1.09 -3.55 6.81
CA ALA A 6 0.00 -2.90 7.49
C ALA A 6 1.31 -3.61 7.19
N LEU A 7 2.37 -2.83 6.95
CA LEU A 7 3.71 -3.36 6.74
C LEU A 7 4.11 -4.20 7.98
N PRO A 8 4.60 -5.45 7.80
CA PRO A 8 5.03 -6.27 8.92
C PRO A 8 6.19 -5.56 9.64
N PRO A 9 6.24 -5.62 10.99
CA PRO A 9 7.33 -4.99 11.73
C PRO A 9 8.66 -5.64 11.33
N ILE A 10 9.69 -4.82 11.09
CA ILE A 10 11.04 -5.31 10.83
C ILE A 10 11.57 -6.01 12.08
N ASP A 11 11.97 -7.26 11.90
CA ASP A 11 12.59 -8.09 12.92
C ASP A 11 13.80 -7.36 13.54
N PRO A 12 13.86 -7.19 14.87
CA PRO A 12 14.97 -6.51 15.54
C PRO A 12 16.34 -7.12 15.21
N ASP A 13 16.42 -8.41 14.91
CA ASP A 13 17.68 -9.08 14.55
C ASP A 13 18.11 -8.81 13.10
N GLN A 14 17.18 -8.35 12.26
CA GLN A 14 17.44 -7.93 10.88
C GLN A 14 17.78 -6.44 10.77
N ARG A 15 17.76 -5.70 11.89
CA ARG A 15 18.06 -4.27 11.87
C ARG A 15 19.54 -4.00 11.57
N PRO A 16 19.84 -2.93 10.82
CA PRO A 16 21.21 -2.49 10.59
C PRO A 16 21.98 -2.27 11.90
N ARG A 17 23.21 -2.80 11.98
CA ARG A 17 24.10 -2.59 13.14
C ARG A 17 24.64 -1.15 13.22
N ASN A 18 24.66 -0.44 12.10
CA ASN A 18 25.09 0.95 12.05
C ASN A 18 23.96 1.89 12.57
N PRO A 19 24.23 2.76 13.56
CA PRO A 19 23.23 3.68 14.11
C PRO A 19 22.64 4.64 13.08
N GLY A 20 23.43 5.22 12.18
CA GLY A 20 22.92 6.15 11.17
C GLY A 20 21.99 5.48 10.16
N VAL A 21 22.25 4.20 9.84
CA VAL A 21 21.36 3.42 8.96
C VAL A 21 20.07 3.03 9.68
N ARG A 22 20.09 2.84 11.01
CA ARG A 22 18.87 2.64 11.80
C ARG A 22 18.00 3.89 11.83
N GLU A 23 18.60 5.06 12.00
CA GLU A 23 17.88 6.34 12.00
C GLU A 23 17.22 6.60 10.63
N GLN A 24 17.94 6.33 9.53
CA GLN A 24 17.39 6.42 8.18
C GLN A 24 16.23 5.44 7.96
N LEU A 25 16.37 4.19 8.42
CA LEU A 25 15.31 3.19 8.34
C LEU A 25 14.08 3.60 9.15
N GLN A 26 14.27 4.15 10.36
CA GLN A 26 13.18 4.67 11.18
C GLN A 26 12.45 5.85 10.53
N ALA A 27 13.19 6.77 9.91
CA ALA A 27 12.60 7.87 9.16
C ALA A 27 11.78 7.36 7.97
N LEU A 28 12.29 6.37 7.23
CA LEU A 28 11.57 5.75 6.13
C LEU A 28 10.32 5.00 6.61
N GLU A 29 10.39 4.28 7.73
CA GLU A 29 9.24 3.60 8.33
C GLU A 29 8.14 4.59 8.74
N ALA A 30 8.52 5.77 9.26
CA ALA A 30 7.56 6.81 9.62
C ALA A 30 6.80 7.33 8.39
N VAL A 31 7.53 7.67 7.33
CA VAL A 31 6.95 8.12 6.05
C VAL A 31 6.05 7.04 5.45
N ALA A 32 6.51 5.79 5.38
CA ALA A 32 5.73 4.70 4.82
C ALA A 32 4.41 4.45 5.58
N ARG A 33 4.41 4.63 6.91
CA ARG A 33 3.20 4.51 7.73
C ARG A 33 2.20 5.63 7.46
N GLU A 34 2.69 6.86 7.31
CA GLU A 34 1.88 8.02 6.97
C GLU A 34 1.17 7.82 5.63
N GLU A 35 1.93 7.47 4.59
CA GLU A 35 1.42 7.20 3.23
C GLU A 35 0.39 6.07 3.22
N ILE A 36 0.64 4.98 3.95
CA ILE A 36 -0.33 3.88 4.06
C ILE A 36 -1.64 4.36 4.70
N GLU A 37 -1.56 5.21 5.73
CA GLU A 37 -2.75 5.70 6.41
C GLU A 37 -3.54 6.67 5.51
N GLU A 38 -2.86 7.54 4.76
CA GLU A 38 -3.49 8.39 3.75
C GLU A 38 -4.20 7.56 2.67
N LEU A 39 -3.53 6.52 2.15
CA LEU A 39 -4.10 5.62 1.16
C LEU A 39 -5.31 4.85 1.72
N ARG A 40 -5.29 4.48 3.00
CA ARG A 40 -6.43 3.83 3.67
C ARG A 40 -7.61 4.79 3.79
N GLN A 41 -7.37 6.03 4.19
CA GLN A 41 -8.42 7.05 4.27
C GLN A 41 -9.04 7.34 2.90
N LEU A 42 -8.21 7.42 1.85
CA LEU A 42 -8.69 7.57 0.47
C LEU A 42 -9.50 6.35 0.01
N ALA A 43 -9.06 5.14 0.36
CA ALA A 43 -9.77 3.91 0.03
C ALA A 43 -11.12 3.82 0.75
N ASP A 44 -11.19 4.21 2.03
CA ASP A 44 -12.40 4.21 2.84
C ASP A 44 -13.38 5.31 2.42
N ALA A 45 -12.88 6.46 1.96
CA ALA A 45 -13.69 7.55 1.43
C ALA A 45 -14.26 7.26 0.02
N ARG A 46 -13.69 6.29 -0.70
CA ARG A 46 -14.14 5.94 -2.05
C ARG A 46 -15.45 5.15 -1.98
N PRO A 47 -16.52 5.58 -2.68
CA PRO A 47 -17.72 4.78 -2.79
C PRO A 47 -17.40 3.43 -3.42
N ALA A 48 -17.98 2.36 -2.89
CA ALA A 48 -17.75 1.02 -3.40
C ALA A 48 -18.11 0.97 -4.90
N PRO A 49 -17.16 0.61 -5.78
CA PRO A 49 -17.47 0.47 -7.19
C PRO A 49 -18.54 -0.63 -7.38
N PRO A 50 -19.43 -0.48 -8.37
CA PRO A 50 -20.37 -1.53 -8.71
C PRO A 50 -19.61 -2.83 -8.99
N VAL A 51 -20.16 -3.97 -8.55
CA VAL A 51 -19.48 -5.29 -8.59
C VAL A 51 -18.90 -5.60 -9.97
N LEU A 52 -19.63 -5.22 -11.03
CA LEU A 52 -19.19 -5.39 -12.42
C LEU A 52 -17.91 -4.61 -12.77
N ALA A 53 -17.72 -3.42 -12.20
CA ALA A 53 -16.52 -2.62 -12.42
C ALA A 53 -15.29 -3.22 -11.72
N VAL A 54 -15.47 -3.96 -10.63
CA VAL A 54 -14.37 -4.67 -9.95
C VAL A 54 -13.89 -5.86 -10.78
N GLU A 55 -14.82 -6.61 -11.37
CA GLU A 55 -14.49 -7.73 -12.27
C GLU A 55 -13.77 -7.24 -13.53
N LEU A 56 -14.28 -6.17 -14.16
CA LEU A 56 -13.66 -5.58 -15.34
C LEU A 56 -12.26 -5.01 -15.04
N LEU A 57 -12.07 -4.38 -13.88
CA LEU A 57 -10.75 -3.88 -13.47
C LEU A 57 -9.76 -5.01 -13.19
N GLY A 58 -10.22 -6.12 -12.58
CA GLY A 58 -9.39 -7.31 -12.40
C GLY A 58 -8.95 -7.91 -13.73
N MET A 59 -9.89 -8.01 -14.69
CA MET A 59 -9.56 -8.47 -16.05
C MET A 59 -8.62 -7.51 -16.77
N ALA A 60 -8.78 -6.19 -16.62
CA ALA A 60 -7.86 -5.22 -17.19
C ALA A 60 -6.45 -5.38 -16.63
N TRP A 61 -6.30 -5.60 -15.33
CA TRP A 61 -5.01 -5.89 -14.71
C TRP A 61 -4.39 -7.20 -15.21
N ASP A 62 -5.16 -8.28 -15.33
CA ASP A 62 -4.67 -9.56 -15.87
C ASP A 62 -4.21 -9.44 -17.33
N LEU A 63 -4.81 -8.50 -18.08
CA LEU A 63 -4.47 -8.19 -19.47
C LEU A 63 -3.37 -7.11 -19.60
N GLY A 64 -2.87 -6.56 -18.49
CA GLY A 64 -1.89 -5.48 -18.49
C GLY A 64 -2.43 -4.16 -19.04
N LEU A 65 -3.76 -3.98 -19.06
CA LEU A 65 -4.44 -2.76 -19.45
C LEU A 65 -4.48 -1.81 -18.25
N ASP A 66 -4.07 -0.58 -18.50
CA ASP A 66 -4.16 0.53 -17.58
C ASP A 66 -5.62 0.93 -17.35
N GLY A 67 -5.95 1.33 -16.12
CA GLY A 67 -7.33 1.61 -15.68
C GLY A 67 -8.03 2.79 -16.37
N GLU A 68 -7.33 3.51 -17.26
CA GLU A 68 -7.86 4.55 -18.15
C GLU A 68 -8.47 3.98 -19.44
N ALA A 69 -8.27 2.69 -19.72
CA ALA A 69 -8.82 2.00 -20.88
C ALA A 69 -10.29 1.51 -20.68
N LEU A 70 -10.87 1.72 -19.49
CA LEU A 70 -12.22 1.32 -19.09
C LEU A 70 -13.13 2.54 -18.85
#